data_AF-A0A2N9AQJ4-F1
#
_entry.id   AF-A0A2N9AQJ4-F1
#
_cell.length_a   1.000
_cell.length_b   1.000
_cell.length_c   1.000
_cell.angle_alpha   90.00
_cell.angle_beta   90.00
_cell.angle_gamma   90.00
#
_symmetry.space_group_name_H-M   'P 1'
#
loop_
_entity.id
_entity.type
_entity.pdbx_description
1 polymer ?
#
loop_
_entity_poly.entity_id
_entity_poly.type
_entity_poly.pdbx_seq_one_letter_code
_entity_poly.pdbx_strand_id
1 'polypeptide(L)' 'MVYGTTWKELIQEEFGDGIMSAIDFNMTMEREPNNKGDRVKMNLSGKCLPYKYYGNEDGVPEYGFKEP' A
#
# COMPACT_ATOMS: atom_id res chain seq x y z
N MET A 1 5.90 -9.85 11.09
CA MET A 1 6.41 -9.24 9.84
C MET A 1 7.30 -8.08 10.21
N VAL A 2 8.54 -8.01 9.69
CA VAL A 2 9.51 -6.98 10.10
C VAL A 2 9.25 -5.63 9.42
N TYR A 3 8.82 -5.63 8.15
CA TYR A 3 8.66 -4.41 7.35
C TYR A 3 7.23 -3.87 7.25
N GLY A 4 6.28 -4.42 8.00
CA GLY A 4 4.86 -4.03 7.89
C GLY A 4 4.62 -2.54 8.21
N THR A 5 5.33 -2.01 9.21
CA THR A 5 5.25 -0.58 9.58
C THR A 5 5.88 0.30 8.52
N THR A 6 7.06 -0.08 8.01
CA THR A 6 7.74 0.66 6.94
C THR A 6 6.90 0.73 5.66
N TRP A 7 6.27 -0.37 5.25
CA TRP A 7 5.37 -0.36 4.10
C TRP A 7 4.15 0.52 4.31
N LYS A 8 3.57 0.50 5.52
CA LYS A 8 2.46 1.39 5.87
C LYS A 8 2.85 2.86 5.69
N GLU A 9 4.00 3.26 6.26
CA GLU A 9 4.49 4.65 6.17
C GLU A 9 4.74 5.07 4.73
N LEU A 10 5.46 4.25 3.94
CA LEU A 10 5.72 4.56 2.53
C LEU A 10 4.44 4.68 1.68
N ILE A 11 3.45 3.81 1.93
CA ILE A 11 2.16 3.90 1.23
C ILE A 11 1.43 5.18 1.64
N GLN A 12 1.45 5.56 2.92
CA GLN A 12 0.78 6.77 3.41
C GLN A 12 1.47 8.06 2.93
N GLU A 13 2.80 8.07 2.83
CA GLU A 13 3.57 9.20 2.31
C GLU A 13 3.23 9.48 0.84
N GLU A 14 3.08 8.42 0.03
CA GLU A 14 2.83 8.52 -1.40
C GLU A 14 1.33 8.72 -1.73
N PHE A 15 0.44 7.92 -1.13
CA PHE A 15 -0.98 7.83 -1.52
C PHE A 15 -1.95 8.48 -0.52
N GLY A 16 -1.49 8.87 0.66
CA GLY A 16 -2.31 9.41 1.74
C GLY A 16 -2.85 8.34 2.71
N ASP A 17 -3.71 8.75 3.63
CA ASP A 17 -4.20 7.88 4.69
C ASP A 17 -5.25 6.88 4.18
N GLY A 18 -4.89 5.61 4.20
CA GLY A 18 -5.69 4.52 3.68
C GLY A 18 -4.97 3.17 3.78
N ILE A 19 -5.48 2.20 3.01
CA ILE A 19 -4.92 0.85 2.93
C ILE A 19 -4.68 0.42 1.48
N MET A 20 -3.74 -0.49 1.30
CA MET A 20 -3.68 -1.34 0.11
C MET A 20 -4.66 -2.50 0.30
N SER A 21 -5.67 -2.59 -0.56
CA SER A 21 -6.66 -3.68 -0.53
C SER A 21 -5.99 -5.04 -0.75
N ALA A 22 -6.43 -6.05 0.00
CA ALA A 22 -6.09 -7.45 -0.22
C ALA A 22 -7.21 -8.24 -0.96
N ILE A 23 -8.30 -7.57 -1.32
CA ILE A 23 -9.44 -8.15 -2.07
C ILE A 23 -9.37 -7.71 -3.52
N ASP A 24 -9.28 -6.40 -3.75
CA ASP A 24 -9.02 -5.82 -5.07
C ASP A 24 -7.50 -5.75 -5.25
N PHE A 25 -6.93 -6.92 -5.55
CA PHE A 25 -5.50 -7.19 -5.43
C PHE A 25 -5.03 -8.20 -6.47
N ASN A 26 -3.83 -7.96 -7.01
CA ASN A 26 -3.11 -8.87 -7.90
C ASN A 26 -1.74 -9.19 -7.31
N MET A 27 -1.34 -10.46 -7.38
CA MET A 27 -0.01 -10.92 -6.97
C MET A 27 0.58 -11.87 -7.99
N THR A 28 1.86 -11.64 -8.31
CA THR A 28 2.67 -12.62 -9.04
C THR A 28 3.86 -13.04 -8.19
N MET A 29 4.21 -14.32 -8.28
CA MET A 29 5.38 -14.89 -7.60
C MET A 29 6.18 -15.67 -8.63
N GLU A 30 7.46 -15.33 -8.74
CA GLU A 30 8.36 -15.88 -9.74
C GLU A 30 9.69 -16.25 -9.09
N ARG A 31 10.32 -17.29 -9.64
CA ARG A 31 11.70 -17.65 -9.31
C ARG A 31 12.63 -16.78 -10.15
N GLU A 32 13.50 -16.01 -9.50
CA GLU A 32 14.50 -15.18 -10.16
C GLU A 32 15.88 -15.86 -10.05
N PRO A 33 16.49 -16.31 -11.17
CA PRO A 33 17.81 -16.92 -11.14
C PRO A 33 18.86 -15.97 -10.56
N ASN A 34 19.71 -16.48 -9.67
CA ASN A 34 20.79 -15.68 -9.10
C ASN A 34 22.04 -16.53 -8.81
N ASN A 35 23.22 -15.96 -9.04
CA ASN A 35 24.51 -16.64 -8.89
C ASN A 35 24.76 -17.21 -7.46
N LYS A 36 24.07 -16.69 -6.44
CA LYS A 36 24.18 -17.16 -5.04
C LYS A 36 23.01 -18.05 -4.60
N GLY A 37 22.23 -18.54 -5.54
CA GLY A 37 20.99 -19.29 -5.31
C GLY A 37 19.76 -18.45 -5.65
N ASP A 38 18.75 -19.09 -6.25
CA ASP A 38 17.57 -18.42 -6.76
C ASP A 38 16.84 -17.59 -5.71
N ARG A 39 16.27 -16.49 -6.17
CA ARG A 39 15.47 -15.57 -5.36
C ARG A 39 13.99 -15.79 -5.59
N VAL A 40 13.21 -15.43 -4.59
CA VAL A 40 11.76 -15.30 -4.70
C VAL A 40 11.46 -13.85 -5.05
N LYS A 41 10.93 -13.62 -6.24
CA LYS A 41 10.42 -12.31 -6.65
C LYS A 41 8.91 -12.30 -6.47
N MET A 42 8.39 -11.27 -5.80
CA MET A 42 6.96 -11.04 -5.65
C MET A 42 6.62 -9.66 -6.17
N ASN A 43 5.57 -9.56 -6.98
CA ASN A 43 4.92 -8.29 -7.30
C ASN A 43 3.55 -8.29 -6.63
N LEU A 44 3.25 -7.22 -5.90
CA LEU A 44 2.01 -7.02 -5.15
C LEU A 44 1.38 -5.71 -5.62
N SER A 45 0.14 -5.76 -6.09
CA SER A 45 -0.60 -4.59 -6.57
C SER A 45 -2.00 -4.61 -6.01
N GLY A 46 -2.27 -3.75 -5.03
CA GLY A 46 -3.60 -3.60 -4.43
C GLY A 46 -4.16 -2.21 -4.66
N LYS A 47 -5.47 -2.13 -4.86
CA LYS A 47 -6.17 -0.85 -4.94
C LYS A 47 -5.97 -0.06 -3.64
N CYS A 48 -5.56 1.21 -3.78
CA CYS A 48 -5.51 2.14 -2.65
C CYS A 48 -6.93 2.54 -2.25
N LEU A 49 -7.30 2.28 -0.99
CA LEU A 49 -8.59 2.60 -0.41
C LEU A 49 -8.39 3.63 0.71
N PRO A 50 -8.81 4.89 0.53
CA PRO A 50 -8.65 5.92 1.54
C PRO A 50 -9.60 5.64 2.72
N TYR A 51 -9.24 6.11 3.90
CA TYR A 51 -10.22 6.19 4.98
C TYR A 51 -11.19 7.34 4.76
N LYS A 52 -12.44 7.10 5.15
CA LYS A 52 -13.45 8.15 5.25
C LYS A 52 -13.37 8.78 6.63
N TYR A 53 -13.23 10.10 6.69
CA TYR A 53 -13.28 10.83 7.94
C TYR A 53 -14.74 11.19 8.27
N TYR A 54 -15.14 10.99 9.52
CA TYR A 54 -16.48 11.30 10.01
C TYR A 54 -16.40 12.37 11.10
N GLY A 55 -17.30 13.36 11.04
CA GLY A 55 -17.37 14.43 12.03
C GLY A 55 -16.52 15.67 11.72
N ASN A 56 -16.36 16.00 10.44
CA ASN A 56 -15.46 17.06 10.01
C ASN A 56 -15.85 18.43 10.61
N GLU A 57 -15.00 18.93 11.50
CA GLU A 57 -14.84 20.37 11.73
C GLU A 57 -14.27 21.02 10.45
N ASP A 58 -14.56 22.30 10.25
CA ASP A 58 -14.19 23.04 9.04
C ASP A 58 -12.69 22.91 8.74
N GLY A 59 -12.35 22.30 7.59
CA GLY A 59 -10.97 22.22 7.08
C GLY A 59 -10.35 20.82 6.96
N VAL A 60 -11.02 19.76 7.43
CA VAL A 60 -10.56 18.37 7.21
C VAL A 60 -11.14 17.80 5.90
N PRO A 61 -10.31 17.20 5.01
CA PRO A 61 -10.79 16.54 3.80
C PRO A 61 -11.84 15.44 4.09
N GLU A 62 -12.71 15.11 3.12
CA GLU A 62 -13.68 14.01 3.32
C GLU A 62 -13.00 12.63 3.33
N TYR A 63 -11.94 12.47 2.54
CA TYR A 63 -11.17 11.23 2.39
C TYR A 63 -9.69 11.49 2.58
N GLY A 64 -8.96 10.48 3.07
CA GLY A 64 -7.52 10.53 3.28
C GLY A 64 -6.64 10.55 2.01
N PHE A 65 -7.18 10.78 0.82
CA PHE A 65 -6.37 10.84 -0.41
C PHE A 65 -5.39 12.01 -0.36
N LYS A 66 -4.17 11.77 -0.85
CA LYS A 66 -3.25 12.84 -1.24
C LYS A 66 -3.60 13.31 -2.66
N GLU A 67 -3.69 14.61 -2.88
CA GLU A 67 -3.85 15.16 -4.23
C GLU A 67 -2.58 14.84 -5.06
N PRO A 68 -2.74 14.42 -6.34
CA PRO A 68 -1.64 14.03 -7.21
C PRO A 68 -0.73 15.20 -7.62
#